data_AF-A0AA88C8I4-F1
#
_entry.id   AF-A0AA88C8I4-F1
#
_cell.length_a   1.000
_cell.length_b   1.000
_cell.length_c   1.000
_cell.angle_alpha   90.00
_cell.angle_beta   90.00
_cell.angle_gamma   90.00
#
_symmetry.space_group_name_H-M   'P 1'
#
loop_
_entity.id
_entity.type
_entity.pdbx_description
1 polymer ?
#
loop_
_entity_poly.entity_id
_entity_poly.type
_entity_poly.pdbx_seq_one_letter_code
_entity_poly.pdbx_strand_id
1 'polypeptide(L)'
;MELFNKSGALIASVLVMVGALIACQAKEDAVPPAPVIEAVAQKLSVHGGAAAERRLREWADQGSVVAKRELGMIYQSKTQHRNEAMRLFEEAARAGDSESAFQLAEMVRTPRGDGADGPGRAATLYQQAAESSHPKAALRLASLVRGGEAAAQPAAMK
;
A
#
# COMPACT_ATOMS: atom_id res chain seq x y z
N MET A 1 -29.76 -58.04 -3.49
CA MET A 1 -29.79 -56.67 -4.05
C MET A 1 -29.34 -55.66 -2.98
N GLU A 2 -28.13 -55.79 -2.42
CA GLU A 2 -27.66 -54.98 -1.27
C GLU A 2 -26.37 -54.17 -1.56
N LEU A 3 -25.71 -54.41 -2.70
CA LEU A 3 -24.43 -53.77 -3.03
C LEU A 3 -24.56 -52.36 -3.65
N PHE A 4 -25.71 -52.02 -4.24
CA PHE A 4 -25.88 -50.71 -4.91
C PHE A 4 -26.25 -49.56 -3.96
N ASN A 5 -26.76 -49.86 -2.76
CA ASN A 5 -27.19 -48.82 -1.80
C ASN A 5 -26.01 -48.26 -0.97
N LYS A 6 -24.95 -49.05 -0.75
CA LYS A 6 -23.76 -48.62 0.01
C LYS A 6 -22.82 -47.74 -0.82
N SER A 7 -22.72 -48.00 -2.12
CA SER A 7 -21.86 -47.24 -3.04
C SER A 7 -22.38 -45.81 -3.30
N GLY A 8 -23.70 -45.61 -3.40
CA GLY A 8 -24.30 -44.28 -3.56
C GLY A 8 -24.10 -43.37 -2.34
N ALA A 9 -24.18 -43.94 -1.13
CA ALA A 9 -23.95 -43.22 0.12
C ALA A 9 -22.47 -42.79 0.29
N LEU A 10 -21.52 -43.63 -0.13
CA LEU A 10 -20.10 -43.29 -0.09
C LEU A 10 -19.74 -42.17 -1.08
N ILE A 11 -20.27 -42.20 -2.30
CA ILE A 11 -20.01 -41.15 -3.31
C ILE A 11 -20.61 -39.81 -2.89
N ALA A 12 -21.84 -39.81 -2.34
CA ALA A 12 -22.48 -38.59 -1.84
C ALA A 12 -21.71 -37.98 -0.65
N SER A 13 -21.22 -38.82 0.27
CA SER A 13 -20.47 -38.36 1.46
C SER A 13 -19.10 -37.77 1.09
N VAL A 14 -18.40 -38.34 0.10
CA VAL A 14 -17.13 -37.80 -0.41
C VAL A 14 -17.35 -36.45 -1.12
N LEU A 15 -18.41 -36.31 -1.92
CA LEU A 15 -18.73 -35.04 -2.60
C LEU A 15 -19.09 -33.92 -1.61
N VAL A 16 -19.81 -34.23 -0.53
CA VAL A 16 -20.14 -33.25 0.53
C VAL A 16 -18.87 -32.80 1.27
N MET A 17 -17.94 -33.70 1.58
CA MET A 17 -16.68 -33.33 2.23
C MET A 17 -15.76 -32.51 1.32
N VAL A 18 -15.67 -32.84 0.03
CA VAL A 18 -14.90 -32.04 -0.95
C VAL A 18 -15.53 -30.65 -1.14
N GLY A 19 -16.86 -30.56 -1.23
CA GLY A 19 -17.57 -29.28 -1.33
C GLY A 19 -17.40 -28.38 -0.10
N ALA A 20 -17.38 -28.96 1.11
CA ALA A 20 -17.15 -28.22 2.35
C ALA A 20 -15.70 -27.71 2.47
N LEU A 21 -14.71 -28.47 1.99
CA LEU A 21 -13.30 -28.04 1.97
C LEU A 21 -13.07 -26.87 1.00
N ILE A 22 -13.70 -26.89 -0.19
CA ILE A 22 -13.60 -25.80 -1.16
C ILE A 22 -14.26 -24.52 -0.61
N ALA A 23 -15.39 -24.64 0.10
CA ALA A 23 -16.06 -23.50 0.73
C ALA A 23 -15.25 -22.87 1.89
N CYS A 24 -14.47 -23.67 2.63
CA CYS A 24 -13.59 -23.15 3.68
C CYS A 24 -12.37 -22.40 3.13
N GLN A 25 -11.79 -22.84 2.00
CA GLN A 25 -10.63 -22.15 1.41
C GLN A 25 -11.00 -20.81 0.77
N ALA A 26 -12.18 -20.72 0.15
CA ALA A 26 -12.63 -19.48 -0.51
C ALA A 26 -12.79 -18.27 0.44
N LYS A 27 -12.90 -18.50 1.76
CA LYS A 27 -13.06 -17.42 2.75
C LYS A 27 -11.72 -16.83 3.23
N GLU A 28 -10.60 -17.54 3.01
CA GLU A 28 -9.25 -17.08 3.38
C GLU A 28 -8.56 -16.25 2.27
N ASP A 29 -9.08 -16.32 1.04
CA ASP A 29 -8.50 -15.65 -0.14
C ASP A 29 -9.04 -14.23 -0.39
N ALA A 30 -10.02 -13.78 0.40
CA ALA A 30 -10.57 -12.44 0.27
C ALA A 30 -9.70 -11.40 0.99
N VAL A 31 -9.39 -10.29 0.32
CA VAL A 31 -8.78 -9.11 0.95
C VAL A 31 -9.68 -8.64 2.11
N PRO A 32 -9.18 -8.59 3.36
CA PRO A 32 -9.99 -8.18 4.50
C PRO A 32 -10.17 -6.65 4.52
N PRO A 33 -11.12 -6.12 5.31
CA PRO A 33 -11.32 -4.67 5.43
C PRO A 33 -10.11 -3.99 6.06
N ALA A 34 -9.96 -2.69 5.78
CA ALA A 34 -8.81 -1.87 6.18
C ALA A 34 -8.36 -2.03 7.65
N PRO A 35 -9.25 -2.06 8.67
CA PRO A 35 -8.81 -2.18 10.07
C PRO A 35 -8.06 -3.49 10.37
N VAL A 36 -8.39 -4.57 9.66
CA VAL A 36 -7.69 -5.85 9.82
C VAL A 36 -6.29 -5.75 9.22
N ILE A 37 -6.17 -5.13 8.04
CA ILE A 37 -4.89 -4.90 7.37
C ILE A 37 -3.97 -4.04 8.24
N GLU A 38 -4.50 -2.93 8.75
CA GLU A 38 -3.79 -2.00 9.64
C GLU A 38 -3.35 -2.68 10.94
N ALA A 39 -4.17 -3.55 11.52
CA ALA A 39 -3.79 -4.33 12.71
C ALA A 39 -2.62 -5.29 12.43
N VAL A 40 -2.60 -5.94 11.26
CA VAL A 40 -1.46 -6.78 10.85
C VAL A 40 -0.22 -5.94 10.60
N ALA A 41 -0.36 -4.77 9.97
CA ALA A 41 0.74 -3.83 9.73
C ALA A 41 1.33 -3.27 11.03
N GLN A 42 0.49 -2.93 11.99
CA GLN A 42 0.92 -2.49 13.31
C GLN A 42 1.68 -3.60 14.03
N LYS A 43 1.15 -4.84 13.99
CA LYS A 43 1.85 -5.99 14.58
C LYS A 43 3.22 -6.21 13.94
N LEU A 44 3.31 -6.15 12.61
CA LEU A 44 4.57 -6.29 11.87
C LEU A 44 5.56 -5.16 12.22
N SER A 45 5.07 -3.92 12.33
CA SER A 45 5.90 -2.77 12.68
C SER A 45 6.51 -2.89 14.08
N VAL A 46 5.73 -3.36 15.06
CA VAL A 46 6.16 -3.42 16.47
C VAL A 46 6.93 -4.70 16.80
N HIS A 47 6.48 -5.85 16.29
CA HIS A 47 6.98 -7.17 16.71
C HIS A 47 7.77 -7.88 15.60
N GLY A 48 7.78 -7.34 14.38
CA GLY A 48 8.27 -8.07 13.22
C GLY A 48 7.39 -9.28 12.87
N GLY A 49 7.93 -10.17 12.04
CA GLY A 49 7.34 -11.49 11.79
C GLY A 49 7.07 -11.76 10.31
N ALA A 50 7.73 -12.79 9.78
CA ALA A 50 7.62 -13.18 8.37
C ALA A 50 6.19 -13.54 7.94
N ALA A 51 5.37 -14.09 8.84
CA ALA A 51 3.98 -14.42 8.53
C ALA A 51 3.10 -13.18 8.30
N ALA A 52 3.27 -12.13 9.10
CA ALA A 52 2.53 -10.88 8.95
C ALA A 52 2.95 -10.15 7.67
N GLU A 53 4.25 -10.14 7.37
CA GLU A 53 4.78 -9.57 6.13
C GLU A 53 4.26 -10.30 4.89
N ARG A 54 4.26 -11.64 4.89
CA ARG A 54 3.69 -12.43 3.79
C ARG A 54 2.22 -12.11 3.57
N ARG A 55 1.41 -12.04 4.64
CA ARG A 55 -0.02 -11.72 4.52
C ARG A 55 -0.25 -10.32 3.95
N LEU A 56 0.50 -9.31 4.39
CA LEU A 56 0.42 -7.97 3.81
C LEU A 56 0.81 -7.95 2.34
N ARG A 57 1.86 -8.69 1.95
CA ARG A 57 2.26 -8.80 0.55
C ARG A 57 1.18 -9.49 -0.29
N GLU A 58 0.60 -10.58 0.19
CA GLU A 58 -0.52 -11.26 -0.49
C GLU A 58 -1.70 -10.31 -0.72
N TRP A 59 -2.13 -9.56 0.29
CA TRP A 59 -3.23 -8.58 0.12
C TRP A 59 -2.86 -7.43 -0.80
N ALA A 60 -1.60 -6.98 -0.78
CA ALA A 60 -1.10 -5.97 -1.71
C ALA A 60 -1.12 -6.48 -3.16
N ASP A 61 -0.70 -7.72 -3.38
CA ASP A 61 -0.71 -8.38 -4.70
C ASP A 61 -2.14 -8.61 -5.22
N GLN A 62 -3.10 -8.85 -4.32
CA GLN A 62 -4.54 -8.90 -4.63
C GLN A 62 -5.16 -7.51 -4.89
N GLY A 63 -4.36 -6.44 -4.86
CA GLY A 63 -4.80 -5.09 -5.22
C GLY A 63 -5.27 -4.22 -4.05
N SER A 64 -5.10 -4.67 -2.80
CA SER A 64 -5.46 -3.85 -1.64
C SER A 64 -4.61 -2.59 -1.55
N VAL A 65 -5.24 -1.45 -1.77
CA VAL A 65 -4.61 -0.12 -1.67
C VAL A 65 -4.06 0.12 -0.26
N VAL A 66 -4.82 -0.29 0.76
CA VAL A 66 -4.41 -0.16 2.16
C VAL A 66 -3.22 -1.06 2.46
N ALA A 67 -3.20 -2.32 1.99
CA ALA A 67 -2.05 -3.19 2.21
C ALA A 67 -0.78 -2.66 1.53
N LYS A 68 -0.91 -2.10 0.32
CA LYS A 68 0.21 -1.43 -0.37
C LYS A 68 0.75 -0.24 0.42
N ARG A 69 -0.13 0.63 0.92
CA ARG A 69 0.23 1.77 1.77
C ARG A 69 0.98 1.30 3.03
N GLU A 70 0.39 0.37 3.77
CA GLU A 70 0.96 -0.14 5.02
C GLU A 70 2.31 -0.84 4.82
N LEU A 71 2.41 -1.72 3.82
CA LEU A 71 3.65 -2.40 3.49
C LEU A 71 4.72 -1.40 3.01
N GLY A 72 4.31 -0.40 2.25
CA GLY A 72 5.16 0.72 1.83
C GLY A 72 5.77 1.48 3.03
N MET A 73 4.96 1.82 4.04
CA MET A 73 5.44 2.48 5.26
C MET A 73 6.46 1.62 6.02
N ILE A 74 6.20 0.32 6.13
CA ILE A 74 7.10 -0.61 6.80
C ILE A 74 8.43 -0.72 6.04
N TYR A 75 8.38 -0.82 4.72
CA TYR A 75 9.58 -0.91 3.87
C TYR A 75 10.34 0.40 3.74
N GLN A 76 9.68 1.55 3.84
CA GLN A 76 10.33 2.86 3.83
C GLN A 76 11.36 2.99 4.95
N SER A 77 11.09 2.40 6.12
CA SER A 77 12.02 2.38 7.26
C SER A 77 13.27 1.50 7.02
N LYS A 78 13.24 0.61 6.03
CA LYS A 78 14.31 -0.35 5.73
C LYS A 78 15.05 0.08 4.48
N THR A 79 16.31 0.48 4.62
CA THR A 79 17.14 0.99 3.50
C THR A 79 17.17 0.07 2.29
N GLN A 80 17.25 -1.24 2.50
CA GLN A 80 17.27 -2.27 1.45
C GLN A 80 15.95 -2.42 0.67
N HIS A 81 14.82 -1.97 1.23
CA HIS A 81 13.49 -2.08 0.60
C HIS A 81 12.96 -0.75 0.07
N ARG A 82 13.79 0.30 0.00
CA ARG A 82 13.37 1.64 -0.44
C ARG A 82 12.68 1.62 -1.81
N ASN A 83 13.25 0.94 -2.80
CA ASN A 83 12.67 0.88 -4.15
C ASN A 83 11.32 0.15 -4.15
N GLU A 84 11.19 -0.89 -3.33
CA GLU A 84 9.94 -1.63 -3.17
C GLU A 84 8.87 -0.76 -2.49
N ALA A 85 9.25 0.01 -1.47
CA ALA A 85 8.36 1.00 -0.85
C ALA A 85 7.89 2.06 -1.85
N MET A 86 8.80 2.61 -2.68
CA MET A 86 8.42 3.56 -3.74
C MET A 86 7.42 2.96 -4.72
N ARG A 87 7.63 1.71 -5.17
CA ARG A 87 6.70 1.02 -6.06
C ARG A 87 5.32 0.84 -5.41
N LEU A 88 5.28 0.39 -4.17
CA LEU A 88 4.03 0.18 -3.42
C LEU A 88 3.25 1.49 -3.24
N PHE A 89 3.95 2.57 -2.86
CA PHE A 89 3.32 3.88 -2.75
C PHE A 89 2.87 4.43 -4.09
N GLU A 90 3.62 4.21 -5.17
CA GLU A 90 3.21 4.64 -6.51
C GLU A 90 1.94 3.92 -6.96
N GLU A 91 1.82 2.62 -6.72
CA GLU A 91 0.61 1.86 -7.03
C GLU A 91 -0.60 2.32 -6.20
N ALA A 92 -0.43 2.55 -4.89
CA ALA A 92 -1.50 3.03 -4.03
C ALA A 92 -1.91 4.47 -4.36
N ALA A 93 -0.95 5.35 -4.65
CA ALA A 93 -1.19 6.72 -5.09
C ALA A 93 -1.95 6.75 -6.43
N ARG A 94 -1.60 5.89 -7.40
CA ARG A 94 -2.35 5.76 -8.67
C ARG A 94 -3.79 5.31 -8.46
N ALA A 95 -4.06 4.58 -7.37
CA ALA A 95 -5.41 4.19 -6.96
C ALA A 95 -6.15 5.26 -6.12
N GLY A 96 -5.55 6.43 -5.91
CA GLY A 96 -6.16 7.56 -5.20
C GLY A 96 -5.84 7.66 -3.71
N ASP A 97 -4.93 6.84 -3.18
CA ASP A 97 -4.53 6.94 -1.77
C ASP A 97 -3.63 8.16 -1.54
N SER A 98 -4.19 9.17 -0.86
CA SER A 98 -3.56 10.46 -0.66
C SER A 98 -2.36 10.41 0.30
N GLU A 99 -2.40 9.52 1.31
CA GLU A 99 -1.26 9.27 2.20
C GLU A 99 -0.10 8.66 1.41
N SER A 100 -0.32 7.66 0.55
CA SER A 100 0.73 7.08 -0.29
C SER A 100 1.32 8.08 -1.27
N ALA A 101 0.48 8.94 -1.88
CA ALA A 101 0.97 10.03 -2.73
C ALA A 101 1.89 10.99 -1.94
N PHE A 102 1.51 11.35 -0.72
CA PHE A 102 2.33 12.17 0.17
C PHE A 102 3.64 11.48 0.56
N GLN A 103 3.60 10.19 0.92
CA GLN A 103 4.79 9.43 1.29
C GLN A 103 5.76 9.26 0.11
N LEU A 104 5.23 9.00 -1.09
CA LEU A 104 6.04 8.96 -2.30
C LEU A 104 6.69 10.32 -2.58
N ALA A 105 5.95 11.43 -2.40
CA ALA A 105 6.48 12.78 -2.55
C ALA A 105 7.66 13.04 -1.61
N GLU A 106 7.56 12.66 -0.33
CA GLU A 106 8.68 12.80 0.63
C GLU A 106 9.90 11.96 0.22
N MET A 107 9.67 10.77 -0.36
CA MET A 107 10.75 9.89 -0.82
C MET A 107 11.48 10.44 -2.06
N VAL A 108 10.76 11.06 -3.01
CA VAL A 108 11.37 11.60 -4.25
C VAL A 108 11.87 13.04 -4.09
N ARG A 109 11.38 13.79 -3.09
CA ARG A 109 11.83 15.17 -2.80
C ARG A 109 13.30 15.23 -2.39
N THR A 110 13.83 14.18 -1.76
CA THR A 110 15.23 14.14 -1.30
C THR A 110 16.06 13.43 -2.37
N PRO A 111 16.76 14.14 -3.27
CA PRO A 111 17.51 13.50 -4.34
C PRO A 111 18.72 12.80 -3.74
N ARG A 112 18.92 11.52 -4.05
CA ARG A 112 20.15 10.81 -3.67
C ARG A 112 20.92 10.43 -4.94
N GLY A 113 21.06 11.41 -5.84
CA GLY A 113 21.82 11.30 -7.09
C GLY A 113 20.99 10.94 -8.33
N ASP A 114 19.67 10.83 -8.19
CA ASP A 114 18.69 10.46 -9.21
C ASP A 114 18.00 11.70 -9.82
N GLY A 115 18.79 12.47 -10.58
CA GLY A 115 18.29 13.43 -11.57
C GLY A 115 17.66 14.72 -11.03
N ALA A 116 17.71 15.77 -11.85
CA ALA A 116 17.18 17.10 -11.53
C ALA A 116 15.64 17.15 -11.40
N ASP A 117 14.92 16.05 -11.67
CA ASP A 117 13.46 16.01 -11.78
C ASP A 117 12.73 15.65 -10.46
N GLY A 118 13.47 15.21 -9.43
CA GLY A 118 12.92 14.83 -8.12
C GLY A 118 12.00 15.91 -7.49
N PRO A 119 12.40 17.19 -7.45
CA PRO A 119 11.57 18.28 -6.93
C PRO A 119 10.27 18.49 -7.70
N GLY A 120 10.30 18.42 -9.03
CA GLY A 120 9.12 18.58 -9.87
C GLY A 120 8.13 17.43 -9.68
N ARG A 121 8.63 16.19 -9.67
CA ARG A 121 7.81 15.01 -9.38
C ARG A 121 7.20 15.06 -7.97
N ALA A 122 7.96 15.51 -6.96
CA ALA A 122 7.45 15.69 -5.60
C ALA A 122 6.29 16.70 -5.56
N ALA A 123 6.41 17.84 -6.25
CA ALA A 123 5.37 18.86 -6.31
C ALA A 123 4.06 18.31 -6.87
N THR A 124 4.11 17.56 -7.98
CA THR A 124 2.92 16.90 -8.57
C THR A 124 2.25 15.93 -7.59
N LEU A 125 3.04 15.14 -6.86
CA LEU A 125 2.51 14.19 -5.87
C LEU A 125 1.91 14.89 -4.64
N TYR A 126 2.53 15.98 -4.16
CA TYR A 126 1.93 16.79 -3.10
C TYR A 126 0.63 17.43 -3.55
N GLN A 127 0.55 17.91 -4.79
CA GLN A 127 -0.68 18.46 -5.35
C GLN A 127 -1.78 17.40 -5.38
N GLN A 128 -1.50 16.21 -5.92
CA GLN A 128 -2.45 15.10 -5.95
C GLN A 128 -2.98 14.75 -4.54
N ALA A 129 -2.10 14.67 -3.55
CA ALA A 129 -2.50 14.40 -2.17
C ALA A 129 -3.32 15.56 -1.57
N ALA A 130 -2.94 16.81 -1.83
CA ALA A 130 -3.64 18.00 -1.34
C ALA A 130 -5.04 18.16 -1.93
N GLU A 131 -5.22 17.88 -3.22
CA GLU A 131 -6.53 17.84 -3.90
C GLU A 131 -7.45 16.79 -3.27
N SER A 132 -6.87 15.71 -2.73
CA SER A 132 -7.55 14.69 -1.93
C SER A 132 -7.63 15.04 -0.44
N SER A 133 -7.55 16.33 -0.08
CA SER A 133 -7.66 16.87 1.28
C SER A 133 -6.59 16.39 2.27
N HIS A 134 -5.41 15.97 1.80
CA HIS A 134 -4.31 15.56 2.69
C HIS A 134 -3.62 16.79 3.34
N PRO A 135 -3.77 17.04 4.66
CA PRO A 135 -3.40 18.33 5.25
C PRO A 135 -1.90 18.62 5.18
N LYS A 136 -1.07 17.60 5.43
CA LYS A 136 0.38 17.74 5.36
C LYS A 136 0.85 18.02 3.93
N ALA A 137 0.14 17.51 2.92
CA ALA A 137 0.51 17.72 1.53
C ALA A 137 0.21 19.16 1.10
N ALA A 138 -0.95 19.70 1.50
CA ALA A 138 -1.30 21.09 1.28
C ALA A 138 -0.25 22.05 1.90
N LEU A 139 0.21 21.76 3.12
CA LEU A 139 1.27 22.53 3.78
C LEU A 139 2.61 22.45 3.03
N ARG A 140 2.99 21.27 2.55
CA ARG A 140 4.20 21.08 1.75
C ARG A 140 4.14 21.85 0.44
N LEU A 141 3.01 21.77 -0.27
CA LEU A 141 2.80 22.49 -1.52
C LEU A 141 2.89 24.00 -1.33
N ALA A 142 2.22 24.56 -0.31
CA ALA A 142 2.29 25.98 0.02
C ALA A 142 3.73 26.44 0.33
N SER A 143 4.53 25.58 0.99
CA SER A 143 5.93 25.87 1.28
C SER A 143 6.79 25.87 0.02
N LEU A 144 6.53 24.96 -0.92
CA LEU A 144 7.24 24.89 -2.20
C LEU A 144 6.96 26.12 -3.07
N VAL A 145 5.69 26.56 -3.15
CA VAL A 145 5.30 27.77 -3.89
C VAL A 145 5.99 29.01 -3.31
N ARG A 146 5.92 29.20 -1.99
CA ARG A 146 6.57 30.34 -1.32
C ARG A 146 8.09 30.34 -1.51
N GLY A 147 8.73 29.18 -1.42
CA GLY A 147 10.16 29.04 -1.65
C GLY A 147 10.55 29.37 -3.09
N GLY A 148 9.74 28.95 -4.07
CA GLY A 148 9.91 29.28 -5.48
C GLY A 148 9.76 30.78 -5.75
N GLU A 149 8.75 31.43 -5.17
CA GLU A 149 8.56 32.88 -5.26
C GLU A 149 9.74 33.67 -4.66
N ALA A 150 10.24 33.24 -3.50
CA ALA A 150 11.38 33.87 -2.85
C ALA A 150 12.69 33.70 -3.64
N ALA A 151 12.90 32.54 -4.28
CA ALA A 151 14.06 32.30 -5.14
C ALA A 151 13.97 33.07 -6.48
N ALA A 152 12.74 33.29 -6.99
CA ALA A 152 12.50 34.08 -8.19
C ALA A 152 12.55 35.60 -7.95
N GLN A 153 12.50 36.03 -6.68
CA GLN A 153 12.72 37.41 -6.25
C GLN A 153 14.06 37.52 -5.51
N PRO A 154 15.22 37.35 -6.18
CA PRO A 154 16.50 37.61 -5.52
C PRO A 154 16.59 39.10 -5.22
N ALA A 155 16.36 39.47 -3.96
CA ALA A 155 16.69 40.75 -3.33
C ALA A 155 16.68 41.98 -4.26
N ALA A 156 15.51 42.38 -4.76
CA ALA A 156 15.29 43.78 -5.15
C ALA A 156 15.02 44.61 -3.88
N MET A 157 15.98 44.62 -2.96
CA MET A 157 15.90 45.45 -1.75
C MET A 157 17.30 46.02 -1.48
N LYS A 158 17.50 47.22 -2.06
CA LYS A 158 18.47 48.30 -1.76
C LYS A 158 19.90 47.93 -1.36
#